data_AF-A0A351XMH8-F1
#
_entry.id   AF-A0A351XMH8-F1
#
_cell.length_a   1.000
_cell.length_b   1.000
_cell.length_c   1.000
_cell.angle_alpha   90.00
_cell.angle_beta   90.00
_cell.angle_gamma   90.00
#
_symmetry.space_group_name_H-M   'P 1'
#
loop_
_entity.id
_entity.type
_entity.pdbx_description
1 polymer ?
#
loop_
_entity_poly.entity_id
_entity_poly.type
_entity_poly.pdbx_seq_one_letter_code
_entity_poly.pdbx_strand_id
1 'polypeptide(L)' 'MLKPVDIQNHTLKTSMSGYNKKETDEFLAAIHESYESVLKENRELKDKITTLSEGIQYYKQMENTLQKALVLAEKTS' A
#
# COMPACT_ATOMS: atom_id res chain seq x y z
N MET A 1 -9.55 -7.93 9.05
CA MET A 1 -9.23 -6.51 9.30
C MET A 1 -10.49 -5.70 9.11
N LEU A 2 -10.72 -4.72 9.99
CA LEU A 2 -11.77 -3.72 9.82
C LEU A 2 -11.43 -2.82 8.62
N LYS A 3 -12.42 -2.56 7.77
CA LYS A 3 -12.36 -1.53 6.72
C LYS A 3 -12.86 -0.20 7.29
N PRO A 4 -12.50 0.95 6.67
CA PRO A 4 -13.03 2.25 7.08
C PRO A 4 -14.56 2.27 7.15
N VAL A 5 -15.22 1.66 6.16
CA VAL A 5 -16.68 1.47 6.14
C VAL A 5 -17.24 0.66 7.31
N ASP A 6 -16.44 -0.25 7.88
CA ASP A 6 -16.86 -1.04 9.04
C ASP A 6 -16.83 -0.20 10.32
N ILE A 7 -15.93 0.80 10.39
CA ILE A 7 -15.85 1.76 11.51
C ILE A 7 -17.02 2.74 11.45
N GLN A 8 -17.32 3.26 10.26
CA GLN A 8 -18.42 4.21 10.06
C GLN A 8 -19.80 3.61 10.37
N ASN A 9 -20.01 2.33 10.07
CA ASN A 9 -21.29 1.64 10.28
C ASN A 9 -21.44 1.05 11.69
N HIS A 10 -20.43 1.17 12.56
CA HIS A 10 -20.47 0.59 13.89
C HIS A 10 -21.08 1.54 14.92
N THR A 11 -22.32 1.27 15.33
CA THR A 11 -22.94 1.95 16.47
C THR A 11 -22.50 1.33 17.80
N LEU A 12 -21.85 2.12 18.64
CA LEU A 12 -21.52 1.74 20.01
C LEU A 12 -22.78 1.78 20.89
N LYS A 13 -22.98 0.73 21.70
CA LYS A 13 -24.07 0.67 22.67
C LYS A 13 -23.78 1.60 23.85
N THR A 14 -24.73 2.45 24.22
CA THR A 14 -24.63 3.32 25.39
C THR A 14 -25.00 2.57 26.67
N SER A 15 -24.20 2.71 27.73
CA SER A 15 -24.48 2.20 29.08
C SER A 15 -24.48 3.36 30.09
N MET A 16 -25.10 3.16 31.26
CA MET A 16 -25.27 4.22 32.28
C MET A 16 -23.93 4.75 32.85
N SER A 17 -22.83 4.03 32.63
CA SER A 17 -21.44 4.42 32.96
C SER A 17 -20.52 4.42 31.72
N GLY A 18 -21.09 4.63 30.53
CA GLY A 18 -20.37 4.59 29.27
C GLY A 18 -19.61 5.89 28.94
N TYR A 19 -18.81 5.85 27.88
CA TYR A 19 -18.10 7.01 27.36
C TYR A 19 -19.08 8.08 26.86
N ASN A 20 -18.62 9.34 26.89
CA ASN A 20 -19.37 10.44 26.31
C ASN A 20 -19.57 10.19 24.81
N LYS A 21 -20.83 10.11 24.38
CA LYS A 21 -21.17 9.78 23.00
C LYS A 21 -20.53 10.74 21.99
N LYS A 22 -20.55 12.05 22.25
CA LYS A 22 -20.01 13.06 21.34
C LYS A 22 -18.50 12.92 21.19
N GLU A 23 -17.78 12.81 22.30
CA GLU A 23 -16.31 12.62 22.30
C GLU A 23 -15.93 11.31 21.60
N THR A 24 -16.73 10.27 21.81
CA THR A 24 -16.52 8.96 21.16
C THR A 24 -16.75 9.05 19.65
N ASP A 25 -17.82 9.70 19.21
CA ASP A 25 -18.13 9.89 17.80
C ASP A 25 -17.02 10.72 17.09
N GLU A 26 -16.51 11.78 17.74
CA GLU A 26 -15.39 12.58 17.24
C GLU A 26 -14.10 11.75 17.13
N PHE A 27 -13.80 10.91 18.13
CA PHE A 27 -12.63 10.04 18.09
C PHE A 27 -12.73 8.96 17.00
N LEU A 28 -13.92 8.38 16.80
CA LEU A 28 -14.15 7.41 15.73
C LEU A 28 -14.00 8.05 14.34
N ALA A 29 -14.42 9.29 14.16
CA ALA A 29 -14.19 10.03 12.91
C ALA A 29 -12.69 10.25 12.65
N ALA A 30 -11.92 10.64 13.67
CA ALA A 30 -10.47 10.80 13.55
C ALA A 30 -9.75 9.48 13.23
N ILE A 31 -10.19 8.37 13.84
CA ILE A 31 -9.69 7.03 13.50
C ILE A 31 -10.01 6.70 12.04
N HIS A 32 -11.26 6.94 11.60
CA HIS A 32 -11.70 6.66 10.25
C HIS A 32 -10.83 7.38 9.21
N GLU A 33 -10.65 8.69 9.35
CA GLU A 33 -9.80 9.50 8.47
C GLU A 33 -8.34 9.01 8.45
N SER A 34 -7.78 8.72 9.63
CA SER A 34 -6.42 8.20 9.74
C SER A 34 -6.26 6.85 9.06
N TYR A 35 -7.25 5.96 9.20
CA TYR A 35 -7.24 4.64 8.57
C TYR A 35 -7.36 4.73 7.05
N GLU A 36 -8.22 5.63 6.53
CA GLU A 36 -8.31 5.89 5.09
C GLU A 36 -6.99 6.41 4.53
N SER A 37 -6.34 7.34 5.23
CA SER A 37 -5.03 7.88 4.85
C SER A 37 -3.98 6.77 4.73
N VAL A 38 -3.85 5.92 5.76
CA VAL A 38 -2.89 4.80 5.76
C VAL A 38 -3.21 3.79 4.65
N LEU A 39 -4.48 3.49 4.39
CA LEU A 39 -4.87 2.58 3.32
C LEU A 39 -4.63 3.15 1.92
N LYS A 40 -4.73 4.48 1.77
CA LYS A 40 -4.37 5.17 0.52
C LYS A 40 -2.86 5.13 0.32
N GLU A 41 -2.09 5.52 1.33
CA GLU A 41 -0.62 5.46 1.29
C GLU A 41 -0.11 4.04 1.01
N ASN A 42 -0.71 3.01 1.65
CA ASN A 42 -0.34 1.62 1.40
C ASN A 42 -0.58 1.20 -0.06
N ARG A 43 -1.67 1.67 -0.67
CA ARG A 43 -1.95 1.41 -2.10
C ARG A 43 -0.93 2.09 -2.98
N GLU A 44 -0.65 3.37 -2.75
CA GLU A 44 0.35 4.15 -3.51
C GLU A 44 1.76 3.54 -3.40
N LEU A 45 2.16 3.09 -2.20
CA LEU A 45 3.44 2.41 -2.00
C LEU A 45 3.50 1.06 -2.72
N LYS A 46 2.42 0.28 -2.72
CA LYS A 46 2.35 -0.99 -3.47
C LYS A 46 2.45 -0.76 -4.96
N ASP A 47 1.76 0.23 -5.50
CA ASP A 47 1.84 0.59 -6.93
C ASP A 47 3.28 1.01 -7.29
N LYS A 48 3.90 1.85 -6.45
CA LYS A 48 5.31 2.25 -6.63
C LYS A 48 6.27 1.06 -6.60
N ILE A 49 6.08 0.11 -5.68
CA ILE A 49 6.90 -1.11 -5.62
C ILE A 49 6.75 -1.93 -6.90
N THR A 50 5.53 -2.06 -7.42
CA THR A 50 5.26 -2.78 -8.67
C THR A 50 6.01 -2.13 -9.83
N THR A 51 5.85 -0.81 -10.04
CA THR A 51 6.54 -0.07 -11.11
C THR A 51 8.06 -0.17 -11.00
N LEU A 52 8.62 0.00 -9.80
CA LEU A 52 10.07 -0.12 -9.60
C LEU A 52 10.56 -1.55 -9.88
N SER A 53 9.79 -2.55 -9.48
CA SER A 53 10.12 -3.96 -9.69
C SER A 53 10.12 -4.31 -11.18
N GLU A 54 9.15 -3.82 -11.94
CA GLU A 54 9.09 -3.96 -13.41
C GLU A 54 10.30 -3.29 -14.08
N GLY A 55 10.67 -2.08 -13.64
CA GLY A 55 11.87 -1.38 -14.12
C GLY A 55 13.15 -2.19 -13.87
N ILE A 56 13.31 -2.76 -12.67
CA ILE A 56 14.46 -3.62 -12.35
C ILE A 56 14.52 -4.85 -13.26
N GLN A 57 13.38 -5.50 -13.53
CA GLN A 57 13.34 -6.66 -14.42
C GLN A 57 13.72 -6.29 -15.85
N TYR A 58 13.24 -5.15 -16.35
CA TYR A 58 13.63 -4.62 -17.66
C TYR A 58 15.15 -4.42 -17.76
N TYR A 59 15.77 -3.76 -16.78
CA TYR A 59 17.22 -3.54 -16.79
C TYR A 59 18.02 -4.85 -16.71
N LYS A 60 17.57 -5.82 -15.91
CA LYS A 60 18.19 -7.16 -15.86
C LYS A 60 18.10 -7.88 -17.20
N GLN A 61 16.99 -7.77 -17.92
CA GLN A 61 16.86 -8.38 -19.25
C GLN A 61 17.78 -7.70 -20.28
N MET A 62 17.90 -6.38 -20.21
CA MET A 62 18.83 -5.61 -21.05
C MET A 62 20.28 -6.03 -20.78
N GLU A 63 20.68 -6.10 -19.52
CA GLU A 63 22.02 -6.56 -19.11
C GLU A 63 22.33 -7.96 -19.64
N ASN A 64 21.41 -8.91 -19.48
CA ASN A 64 21.56 -10.26 -20.02
C ASN A 64 21.71 -10.27 -21.54
N THR A 65 21.00 -9.39 -22.25
CA THR A 65 21.09 -9.27 -23.71
C THR A 65 22.46 -8.73 -24.13
N LEU A 66 22.95 -7.71 -23.43
CA LEU A 66 24.29 -7.15 -23.66
C LEU A 66 25.39 -8.17 -23.39
N GLN A 67 25.30 -8.92 -22.27
CA GLN A 67 26.26 -9.99 -21.95
C GLN A 67 26.28 -11.07 -23.03
N LYS A 68 25.13 -11.50 -23.55
CA LYS A 68 25.06 -12.46 -24.66
C LYS A 68 25.69 -11.92 -25.94
N ALA A 69 25.47 -10.66 -26.27
CA ALA A 69 26.06 -10.02 -27.44
C ALA A 69 27.60 -9.95 -27.34
N LEU A 70 28.14 -9.62 -26.17
CA LEU A 70 29.59 -9.61 -25.92
C LEU A 70 30.20 -11.01 -26.10
N VAL A 71 29.61 -12.03 -25.48
CA VAL A 71 30.09 -13.42 -25.61
C VAL A 71 30.06 -13.90 -27.07
N LEU A 72 29.06 -13.48 -27.85
CA LEU A 72 28.99 -13.83 -29.28
C LEU A 72 30.10 -13.15 -30.08
N ALA A 73 30.38 -11.87 -29.81
CA ALA A 73 31.46 -11.13 -30.45
C ALA A 73 32.83 -11.75 -30.16
N GLU A 74 33.08 -12.17 -28.91
CA GLU A 74 34.31 -12.88 -28.52
C GLU A 74 34.48 -14.22 -29.25
N LYS A 75 33.39 -15.00 -29.41
CA LYS A 75 33.44 -16.30 -30.08
C LYS A 75 33.64 -16.23 -31.60
N THR A 76 33.37 -15.09 -32.20
CA THR A 76 33.48 -14.86 -33.65
C THR A 76 34.82 -14.21 -34.02
N SER A 77 35.67 -13.92 -33.03
CA SER A 77 37.03 -13.39 -33.21
C SER A 77 38.09 -14.48 -33.29
#